data_AF-A0A940A7A8-F1
#
_entry.id   AF-A0A940A7A8-F1
#
_cell.length_a   1.000
_cell.length_b   1.000
_cell.length_c   1.000
_cell.angle_alpha   90.00
_cell.angle_beta   90.00
_cell.angle_gamma   90.00
#
_symmetry.space_group_name_H-M   'P 1'
#
loop_
_entity.id
_entity.type
_entity.pdbx_description
1 polymer ?
#
loop_
_entity_poly.entity_id
_entity_poly.type
_entity_poly.pdbx_seq_one_letter_code
_entity_poly.pdbx_strand_id
1 'polypeptide(L)'
;MVNRATKNTFIALTITTLAIIVMASCCTTIDSASVGIRFKKWSANENLKGGVEGTCRGWVWFNPITERIFEYPTYIQRVTYDPFTVNPKDAAIFSMTPTLAYQIDEAKATDIFIKYRKPVRELEMGYIKTCIFEAYRTCANNYTSDELMANRARFEAEVRARLDESMNQEGFIVREFTTKIDPPASLTAAINAKNEAVQNALKAENKVKEAEAEAKIEIAKAEGEAKALKIKGDGEAYYNRVVSASLNKLLVEQYAIEKWDGKLPTYNGGGALPFIDIQK
;
A
#
# COMPACT_ATOMS: atom_id res chain seq x y z
N MET A 1 21.21 -33.57 -69.57
CA MET A 1 19.98 -32.85 -70.00
C MET A 1 18.94 -32.97 -68.90
N VAL A 2 18.82 -31.96 -68.03
CA VAL A 2 17.73 -31.94 -67.06
C VAL A 2 16.43 -31.84 -67.86
N ASN A 3 15.57 -32.84 -67.70
CA ASN A 3 14.39 -33.05 -68.52
C ASN A 3 13.49 -31.81 -68.48
N ARG A 4 13.00 -31.33 -69.62
CA ARG A 4 12.11 -30.15 -69.71
C ARG A 4 10.89 -30.30 -68.78
N ALA A 5 10.45 -31.54 -68.56
CA ALA A 5 9.42 -31.92 -67.60
C ALA A 5 9.79 -31.65 -66.13
N THR A 6 11.01 -31.96 -65.68
CA THR A 6 11.43 -31.69 -64.30
C THR A 6 11.63 -30.19 -64.05
N LYS A 7 12.09 -29.44 -65.06
CA LYS A 7 12.16 -27.97 -64.96
C LYS A 7 10.76 -27.34 -64.83
N ASN A 8 9.78 -27.84 -65.57
CA ASN A 8 8.40 -27.35 -65.49
C ASN A 8 7.73 -27.71 -64.15
N THR A 9 8.00 -28.89 -63.58
CA THR A 9 7.46 -29.25 -62.25
C THR A 9 8.10 -28.45 -61.13
N PHE A 10 9.41 -28.16 -61.17
CA PHE A 10 10.04 -27.25 -60.21
C PHE A 10 9.46 -25.83 -60.29
N ILE A 11 9.27 -25.29 -61.51
CA ILE A 11 8.64 -23.97 -61.70
C ILE A 11 7.21 -23.97 -61.13
N ALA A 12 6.41 -24.98 -61.44
CA ALA A 12 5.05 -25.09 -60.91
C ALA A 12 5.02 -25.17 -59.38
N LEU A 13 5.94 -25.94 -58.77
CA LEU A 13 6.06 -26.05 -57.32
C LEU A 13 6.40 -24.68 -56.67
N THR A 14 7.35 -23.94 -57.25
CA THR A 14 7.75 -22.61 -56.75
C THR A 14 6.64 -21.56 -56.87
N ILE A 15 5.83 -21.61 -57.94
CA ILE A 15 4.68 -20.71 -58.11
C ILE A 15 3.60 -21.05 -57.07
N THR A 16 3.38 -22.33 -56.80
CA THR A 16 2.36 -22.78 -55.85
C THR A 16 2.74 -22.41 -54.42
N THR A 17 4.01 -22.59 -54.02
CA THR A 17 4.49 -22.18 -52.70
C THR A 17 4.44 -20.66 -52.53
N LEU A 18 4.81 -19.89 -53.55
CA LEU A 18 4.68 -18.44 -53.54
C LEU A 18 3.21 -17.99 -53.41
N ALA A 19 2.29 -18.65 -54.12
CA ALA A 19 0.86 -18.35 -54.03
C ALA A 19 0.28 -18.63 -52.63
N ILE A 20 0.71 -19.72 -51.97
CA ILE A 20 0.32 -20.03 -50.60
C ILE A 20 0.87 -18.98 -49.62
N ILE A 21 2.12 -18.54 -49.78
CA ILE A 21 2.72 -17.49 -48.95
C ILE A 21 1.97 -16.16 -49.11
N VAL A 22 1.61 -15.80 -50.35
CA VAL A 22 0.83 -14.59 -50.63
C VAL A 22 -0.58 -14.71 -50.02
N MET A 23 -1.27 -15.84 -50.20
CA MET A 23 -2.60 -16.05 -49.60
C MET A 23 -2.56 -16.01 -48.07
N ALA A 24 -1.55 -16.62 -47.45
CA ALA A 24 -1.36 -16.58 -46.00
C ALA A 24 -1.09 -15.16 -45.49
N SER A 25 -0.41 -14.33 -46.29
CA SER A 25 -0.13 -12.93 -45.94
C SER A 25 -1.36 -12.01 -46.11
N CYS A 26 -2.35 -12.40 -46.91
CA CYS A 26 -3.56 -11.60 -47.19
C CYS A 26 -4.69 -11.81 -46.17
N CYS A 27 -4.53 -12.72 -45.20
CA CYS A 27 -5.56 -13.00 -44.21
C CYS A 27 -5.10 -12.54 -42.83
N THR A 28 -5.91 -11.73 -42.15
CA THR A 28 -5.72 -11.43 -40.73
C THR A 28 -7.02 -11.64 -39.97
N THR A 29 -6.90 -11.97 -38.69
CA THR A 29 -8.03 -12.12 -37.77
C THR A 29 -7.98 -11.00 -36.76
N ILE A 30 -9.04 -10.19 -36.72
CA ILE A 30 -9.20 -9.13 -35.73
C ILE A 30 -10.11 -9.65 -34.62
N ASP A 31 -9.66 -9.53 -33.38
CA ASP A 31 -10.45 -9.92 -32.22
C ASP A 31 -11.73 -9.07 -32.11
N SER A 32 -12.80 -9.68 -31.62
CA SER A 32 -14.09 -9.05 -31.31
C SER A 32 -13.98 -7.85 -30.37
N ALA A 33 -12.96 -7.81 -29.51
CA ALA A 33 -12.69 -6.73 -28.56
C ALA A 33 -11.83 -5.59 -29.15
N SER A 34 -11.55 -5.63 -30.46
CA SER A 34 -10.80 -4.62 -31.18
C SER A 34 -11.53 -4.22 -32.46
N VAL A 35 -11.42 -2.96 -32.83
CA VAL A 35 -11.91 -2.45 -34.11
C VAL A 35 -10.73 -2.35 -35.07
N GLY A 36 -10.76 -3.13 -36.14
CA GLY A 36 -9.81 -3.02 -37.22
C GLY A 36 -10.25 -1.94 -38.21
N ILE A 37 -9.38 -1.01 -38.53
CA ILE A 37 -9.64 0.04 -39.51
C ILE A 37 -8.86 -0.29 -40.78
N ARG A 38 -9.59 -0.49 -41.89
CA ARG A 38 -8.97 -0.74 -43.20
C ARG A 38 -8.57 0.58 -43.85
N PHE A 39 -7.28 0.72 -44.10
CA PHE A 39 -6.70 1.89 -44.75
C PHE A 39 -6.06 1.50 -46.08
N LYS A 40 -6.47 2.14 -47.17
CA LYS A 40 -5.81 2.04 -48.47
C LYS A 40 -4.69 3.06 -48.57
N LYS A 41 -3.46 2.57 -48.76
CA LYS A 41 -2.25 3.40 -48.90
C LYS A 41 -2.31 4.30 -50.14
N TRP A 42 -2.95 3.81 -51.20
CA TRP A 42 -3.15 4.53 -52.45
C TRP A 42 -4.63 4.52 -52.80
N SER A 43 -5.34 5.58 -52.39
CA SER A 43 -6.74 5.82 -52.76
C SER A 43 -6.85 7.18 -53.44
N ALA A 44 -7.45 7.21 -54.63
CA ALA A 44 -7.74 8.43 -55.39
C ALA A 44 -9.17 8.96 -55.15
N ASN A 45 -9.96 8.28 -54.30
CA ASN A 45 -11.34 8.65 -54.04
C ASN A 45 -11.43 9.70 -52.92
N GLU A 46 -11.88 10.90 -53.27
CA GLU A 46 -12.05 12.04 -52.37
C GLU A 46 -13.14 11.83 -51.29
N ASN A 47 -14.13 10.97 -51.58
CA ASN A 47 -15.24 10.65 -50.67
C ASN A 47 -14.83 9.76 -49.48
N LEU A 48 -13.72 9.02 -49.57
CA LEU A 48 -13.18 8.31 -48.41
C LEU A 48 -12.23 9.26 -47.68
N LYS A 49 -12.68 9.83 -46.56
CA LYS A 49 -11.89 10.74 -45.70
C LYS A 49 -10.53 10.11 -45.38
N GLY A 50 -9.52 10.40 -46.21
CA GLY A 50 -8.18 9.81 -46.08
C GLY A 50 -8.07 8.31 -46.41
N GLY A 51 -8.90 7.73 -47.27
CA GLY A 51 -8.70 6.34 -47.74
C GLY A 51 -9.09 5.23 -46.75
N VAL A 52 -9.94 5.53 -45.77
CA VAL A 52 -10.49 4.56 -44.83
C VAL A 52 -11.76 3.93 -45.40
N GLU A 53 -11.76 2.62 -45.62
CA GLU A 53 -12.90 1.90 -46.24
C GLU A 53 -13.97 1.47 -45.24
N GLY A 54 -13.66 1.47 -43.94
CA GLY A 54 -14.59 1.13 -42.87
C GLY A 54 -13.93 0.37 -41.73
N THR A 55 -14.76 0.02 -40.75
CA THR A 55 -14.41 -0.80 -39.60
C THR A 55 -14.63 -2.27 -39.92
N CYS A 56 -13.77 -3.14 -39.38
CA CYS A 56 -13.75 -4.56 -39.70
C CYS A 56 -13.49 -5.39 -38.45
N ARG A 57 -14.13 -6.56 -38.37
CA ARG A 57 -14.01 -7.51 -37.26
C ARG A 57 -13.93 -8.93 -37.81
N GLY A 58 -13.26 -9.82 -37.08
CA GLY A 58 -13.16 -11.23 -37.42
C GLY A 58 -12.20 -11.48 -38.59
N TRP A 59 -12.54 -12.45 -39.43
CA TRP A 59 -11.71 -12.86 -40.56
C TRP A 59 -11.79 -11.83 -41.68
N VAL A 60 -10.66 -11.22 -41.98
CA VAL A 60 -10.55 -10.18 -42.99
C VAL A 60 -9.52 -10.57 -44.02
N TRP A 61 -9.96 -10.62 -45.27
CA TRP A 61 -9.09 -10.67 -46.42
C TRP A 61 -8.73 -9.24 -46.84
N PHE A 62 -7.44 -8.97 -46.96
CA PHE A 62 -6.90 -7.67 -47.37
C PHE A 62 -5.63 -7.87 -48.17
N ASN A 63 -5.23 -6.88 -48.96
CA ASN A 63 -3.98 -6.93 -49.71
C ASN A 63 -2.87 -6.15 -48.98
N PRO A 64 -1.82 -6.80 -48.42
CA PRO A 64 -0.76 -6.12 -47.66
C PRO A 64 0.02 -5.05 -48.46
N ILE A 65 0.01 -5.16 -49.79
CA ILE A 65 0.68 -4.18 -50.65
C ILE A 65 -0.12 -2.88 -50.60
N THR A 66 -1.40 -2.91 -50.99
CA THR A 66 -2.24 -1.70 -51.16
C THR A 66 -2.96 -1.25 -49.90
N GLU A 67 -3.22 -2.16 -48.97
CA GLU A 67 -4.01 -1.95 -47.77
C GLU A 67 -3.16 -2.21 -46.51
N ARG A 68 -3.54 -1.53 -45.42
CA ARG A 68 -3.03 -1.80 -44.09
C ARG A 68 -4.18 -1.74 -43.11
N ILE A 69 -4.20 -2.69 -42.18
CA ILE A 69 -5.17 -2.74 -41.10
C ILE A 69 -4.51 -2.19 -39.85
N PHE A 70 -5.20 -1.29 -39.17
CA PHE A 70 -4.82 -0.80 -37.86
C PHE A 70 -5.83 -1.27 -36.83
N GLU A 71 -5.35 -1.91 -35.77
CA GLU A 71 -6.20 -2.44 -34.71
C GLU A 71 -6.25 -1.46 -33.55
N TYR A 72 -7.47 -1.07 -33.20
CA TYR A 72 -7.77 -0.22 -32.05
C TYR A 72 -8.55 -1.04 -31.01
N PRO A 73 -7.96 -1.35 -29.85
CA PRO A 73 -8.63 -2.09 -28.80
C PRO A 73 -9.74 -1.23 -28.19
N THR A 74 -10.92 -1.80 -28.03
CA THR A 74 -12.07 -1.14 -27.40
C THR A 74 -12.24 -1.57 -25.94
N TYR A 75 -11.36 -2.42 -25.42
CA TYR A 75 -11.27 -2.78 -24.00
C TYR A 75 -10.42 -1.78 -23.22
N ILE A 76 -10.50 -1.85 -21.89
CA ILE A 76 -9.77 -0.94 -21.00
C ILE A 76 -8.27 -1.25 -21.05
N GLN A 77 -7.46 -0.25 -21.37
CA GLN A 77 -6.01 -0.33 -21.35
C GLN A 77 -5.45 0.53 -20.21
N ARG A 78 -4.56 -0.06 -19.42
CA ARG A 78 -3.84 0.64 -18.35
C ARG A 78 -2.43 0.95 -18.80
N VAL A 79 -2.07 2.23 -18.76
CA VAL A 79 -0.75 2.74 -19.10
C VAL A 79 -0.22 3.55 -17.92
N THR A 80 0.98 3.18 -17.49
CA THR A 80 1.76 3.95 -16.51
C THR A 80 2.82 4.72 -17.25
N TYR A 81 2.92 6.01 -16.96
CA TYR A 81 3.88 6.91 -17.60
C TYR A 81 5.10 7.12 -16.72
N ASP A 82 6.22 7.48 -17.35
CA ASP A 82 7.42 7.88 -16.63
C ASP A 82 7.17 9.13 -15.77
N PRO A 83 7.86 9.27 -14.62
CA PRO A 83 7.74 10.45 -13.79
C PRO A 83 8.10 11.72 -14.55
N PHE A 84 7.28 12.75 -14.42
CA PHE A 84 7.61 14.09 -14.93
C PHE A 84 7.50 15.12 -13.82
N THR A 85 8.22 16.22 -14.03
CA THR A 85 8.29 17.31 -13.07
C THR A 85 7.23 18.35 -13.36
N VAL A 86 6.48 18.74 -12.34
CA VAL A 86 5.50 19.83 -12.39
C VAL A 86 5.85 20.86 -11.34
N ASN A 87 5.76 22.13 -11.73
CA ASN A 87 5.95 23.26 -10.86
C ASN A 87 4.58 23.84 -10.48
N PRO A 88 4.20 23.87 -9.19
CA PRO A 88 3.04 24.61 -8.74
C PRO A 88 3.36 26.10 -8.68
N LYS A 89 2.39 26.89 -8.23
CA LYS A 89 2.47 28.36 -8.17
C LYS A 89 3.69 28.90 -7.43
N ASP A 90 4.23 28.17 -6.46
CA ASP A 90 5.37 28.55 -5.63
C ASP A 90 6.73 28.04 -6.16
N ALA A 91 6.76 27.53 -7.39
CA ALA A 91 7.95 27.04 -8.07
C ALA A 91 8.66 25.85 -7.40
N ALA A 92 8.04 25.19 -6.42
CA ALA A 92 8.55 23.90 -5.95
C ALA A 92 8.56 22.87 -7.10
N ILE A 93 9.41 21.86 -7.01
CA ILE A 93 9.49 20.79 -8.03
C ILE A 93 8.86 19.53 -7.44
N PHE A 94 7.73 19.10 -8.02
CA PHE A 94 7.10 17.83 -7.68
C PHE A 94 7.30 16.83 -8.81
N SER A 95 7.62 15.59 -8.46
CA SER A 95 7.68 14.48 -9.41
C SER A 95 6.36 13.73 -9.36
N MET A 96 5.66 13.66 -10.49
CA MET A 96 4.36 12.99 -10.61
C MET A 96 4.45 11.82 -11.57
N THR A 97 3.94 10.67 -11.14
CA THR A 97 3.86 9.45 -11.97
C THR A 97 2.39 9.10 -12.17
N PRO A 98 1.76 9.51 -13.28
CA PRO A 98 0.38 9.16 -13.54
C PRO A 98 0.24 7.76 -14.11
N THR A 99 -0.84 7.11 -13.70
CA THR A 99 -1.34 5.89 -14.32
C THR A 99 -2.77 6.16 -14.79
N LEU A 100 -3.00 5.90 -16.08
CA LEU A 100 -4.28 6.10 -16.74
C LEU A 100 -4.84 4.75 -17.18
N ALA A 101 -6.12 4.50 -16.87
CA ALA A 101 -6.90 3.47 -17.53
C ALA A 101 -7.89 4.14 -18.48
N TYR A 102 -7.76 3.87 -19.78
CA TYR A 102 -8.60 4.46 -20.81
C TYR A 102 -9.22 3.38 -21.71
N GLN A 103 -10.26 3.78 -22.43
CA GLN A 103 -10.97 2.96 -23.40
C GLN A 103 -11.26 3.80 -24.63
N ILE A 104 -11.17 3.23 -25.82
CA ILE A 104 -11.52 3.93 -27.06
C ILE A 104 -13.02 3.75 -27.34
N ASP A 105 -13.70 4.85 -27.64
CA ASP A 105 -15.07 4.80 -28.14
C ASP A 105 -15.09 4.23 -29.57
N GLU A 106 -15.84 3.15 -29.77
CA GLU A 106 -15.97 2.48 -31.05
C GLU A 106 -16.49 3.43 -32.15
N ALA A 107 -17.44 4.31 -31.81
CA ALA A 107 -18.05 5.20 -32.79
C ALA A 107 -17.04 6.23 -33.34
N LYS A 108 -16.08 6.66 -32.51
CA LYS A 108 -15.07 7.67 -32.83
C LYS A 108 -13.72 7.09 -33.25
N ALA A 109 -13.53 5.77 -33.17
CA ALA A 109 -12.27 5.10 -33.53
C ALA A 109 -11.81 5.44 -34.96
N THR A 110 -12.74 5.57 -35.90
CA THR A 110 -12.44 5.96 -37.28
C THR A 110 -11.89 7.39 -37.38
N ASP A 111 -12.48 8.34 -36.64
CA ASP A 111 -12.05 9.74 -36.66
C ASP A 111 -10.68 9.91 -36.00
N ILE A 112 -10.41 9.18 -34.91
CA ILE A 112 -9.09 9.12 -34.27
C ILE A 112 -8.03 8.67 -35.27
N PHE A 113 -8.31 7.60 -36.02
CA PHE A 113 -7.38 7.11 -37.03
C PHE A 113 -7.13 8.12 -38.16
N ILE A 114 -8.18 8.80 -38.64
CA ILE A 114 -8.04 9.81 -39.70
C ILE A 114 -7.15 10.97 -39.25
N LYS A 115 -7.31 11.41 -38.00
CA LYS A 115 -6.59 12.56 -37.42
C LYS A 115 -5.12 12.25 -37.15
N TYR A 116 -4.82 11.12 -36.51
CA TYR A 116 -3.46 10.83 -36.06
C TYR A 116 -2.69 9.86 -36.96
N ARG A 117 -3.38 8.99 -37.71
CA ARG A 117 -2.82 7.98 -38.61
C ARG A 117 -1.68 7.13 -38.01
N LYS A 118 -1.73 6.93 -36.69
CA LYS A 118 -0.68 6.29 -35.89
C LYS A 118 -1.25 5.15 -35.07
N PRO A 119 -0.47 4.08 -34.83
CA PRO A 119 -0.91 2.99 -33.96
C PRO A 119 -1.13 3.47 -32.53
N VAL A 120 -1.95 2.74 -31.78
CA VAL A 120 -2.38 3.08 -30.41
C VAL A 120 -1.20 3.39 -29.49
N ARG A 121 -0.15 2.57 -29.50
CA ARG A 121 1.06 2.78 -28.68
C ARG A 121 1.74 4.15 -28.92
N GLU A 122 1.72 4.65 -30.15
CA GLU A 122 2.26 5.98 -30.44
C GLU A 122 1.33 7.11 -29.97
N LEU A 123 0.02 6.87 -29.97
CA LEU A 123 -0.96 7.81 -29.42
C LEU A 123 -0.82 7.92 -27.90
N GLU A 124 -0.58 6.79 -27.23
CA GLU A 124 -0.31 6.74 -25.79
C GLU A 124 0.88 7.60 -25.41
N MET A 125 2.01 7.43 -26.10
CA MET A 125 3.27 8.13 -25.81
C MET A 125 3.32 9.57 -26.32
N GLY A 126 2.52 9.89 -27.34
CA GLY A 126 2.47 11.22 -27.94
C GLY A 126 1.32 12.06 -27.41
N TYR A 127 0.13 11.83 -27.97
CA TYR A 127 -1.04 12.67 -27.72
C TYR A 127 -1.55 12.56 -26.29
N ILE A 128 -1.82 11.34 -25.81
CA ILE A 128 -2.37 11.11 -24.46
C ILE A 128 -1.41 11.65 -23.39
N LYS A 129 -0.11 11.34 -23.52
CA LYS A 129 0.93 11.89 -22.63
C LYS A 129 0.93 13.42 -22.60
N THR A 130 0.79 14.07 -23.76
CA THR A 130 0.76 15.54 -23.84
C THR A 130 -0.49 16.12 -23.17
N CYS A 131 -1.66 15.53 -23.39
CA CYS A 131 -2.90 15.95 -22.72
C CYS A 131 -2.82 15.83 -21.20
N ILE A 132 -2.27 14.72 -20.70
CA ILE A 132 -2.04 14.52 -19.27
C ILE A 132 -1.11 15.62 -18.74
N PHE A 133 0.01 15.87 -19.41
CA PHE A 133 0.99 16.89 -18.99
C PHE A 133 0.38 18.30 -18.93
N GLU A 134 -0.37 18.69 -19.96
CA GLU A 134 -1.06 19.98 -20.01
C GLU A 134 -2.15 20.11 -18.93
N ALA A 135 -2.87 19.02 -18.65
CA ALA A 135 -3.85 18.96 -17.56
C ALA A 135 -3.19 19.21 -16.20
N TYR A 136 -2.13 18.47 -15.88
CA TYR A 136 -1.38 18.65 -14.64
C TYR A 136 -0.77 20.04 -14.51
N ARG A 137 -0.09 20.53 -15.55
CA ARG A 137 0.57 21.84 -15.54
C ARG A 137 -0.42 22.96 -15.27
N THR A 138 -1.59 22.91 -15.90
CA THR A 138 -2.60 23.95 -15.71
C THR A 138 -3.23 23.89 -14.34
N CYS A 139 -3.60 22.69 -13.86
CA CYS A 139 -4.16 22.54 -12.52
C CYS A 139 -3.12 22.92 -11.45
N ALA A 140 -1.87 22.47 -11.58
CA ALA A 140 -0.83 22.72 -10.59
C ALA A 140 -0.51 24.21 -10.42
N ASN A 141 -0.61 25.01 -11.49
CA ASN A 141 -0.44 26.47 -11.41
C ASN A 141 -1.47 27.16 -10.49
N ASN A 142 -2.61 26.53 -10.21
CA ASN A 142 -3.63 27.08 -9.32
C ASN A 142 -3.37 26.79 -7.84
N TYR A 143 -2.52 25.80 -7.53
CA TYR A 143 -2.26 25.35 -6.16
C TYR A 143 -0.87 25.77 -5.67
N THR A 144 -0.75 26.00 -4.36
CA THR A 144 0.54 26.09 -3.65
C THR A 144 1.03 24.70 -3.24
N SER A 145 2.30 24.54 -2.88
CA SER A 145 2.85 23.25 -2.41
C SER A 145 2.10 22.70 -1.21
N ASP A 146 1.75 23.56 -0.25
CA ASP A 146 1.06 23.17 0.98
C ASP A 146 -0.36 22.69 0.67
N GLU A 147 -1.08 23.40 -0.20
CA GLU A 147 -2.43 23.02 -0.62
C GLU A 147 -2.44 21.75 -1.46
N LEU A 148 -1.46 21.57 -2.34
CA LEU A 148 -1.31 20.37 -3.15
C LEU A 148 -1.10 19.13 -2.25
N MET A 149 -0.36 19.29 -1.15
CA MET A 149 -0.13 18.22 -0.19
C MET A 149 -1.30 17.96 0.74
N ALA A 150 -1.99 19.01 1.19
CA ALA A 150 -3.16 18.88 2.05
C ALA A 150 -4.40 18.35 1.30
N ASN A 151 -4.63 18.82 0.07
CA ASN A 151 -5.84 18.58 -0.70
C ASN A 151 -5.60 17.76 -1.96
N ARG A 152 -4.74 16.73 -1.87
CA ARG A 152 -4.39 15.86 -3.01
C ARG A 152 -5.60 15.31 -3.76
N ALA A 153 -6.62 14.84 -3.03
CA ALA A 153 -7.83 14.26 -3.64
C ALA A 153 -8.61 15.29 -4.50
N ARG A 154 -8.64 16.56 -4.07
CA ARG A 154 -9.31 17.63 -4.83
C ARG A 154 -8.53 17.95 -6.10
N PHE A 155 -7.21 18.04 -5.99
CA PHE A 155 -6.32 18.24 -7.14
C PHE A 155 -6.49 17.12 -8.18
N GLU A 156 -6.49 15.86 -7.75
CA GLU A 156 -6.70 14.72 -8.66
C GLU A 156 -8.09 14.73 -9.32
N ALA A 157 -9.13 15.14 -8.59
CA ALA A 157 -10.48 15.25 -9.16
C ALA A 157 -10.57 16.35 -10.23
N GLU A 158 -9.91 17.49 -10.02
CA GLU A 158 -9.87 18.59 -10.99
C GLU A 158 -9.06 18.21 -12.25
N VAL A 159 -7.91 17.56 -12.07
CA VAL A 159 -7.11 17.03 -13.18
C VAL A 159 -7.91 16.00 -13.97
N ARG A 160 -8.61 15.09 -13.28
CA ARG A 160 -9.48 14.09 -13.93
C ARG A 160 -10.58 14.76 -14.74
N ALA A 161 -11.31 15.72 -14.17
CA ALA A 161 -12.40 16.39 -14.88
C ALA A 161 -11.92 17.07 -16.18
N ARG A 162 -10.75 17.72 -16.14
CA ARG A 162 -10.16 18.37 -17.33
C ARG A 162 -9.63 17.37 -18.35
N LEU A 163 -9.05 16.28 -17.88
CA LEU A 163 -8.60 15.19 -18.74
C LEU A 163 -9.79 14.53 -19.43
N ASP A 164 -10.87 14.25 -18.70
CA ASP A 164 -12.12 13.68 -19.22
C ASP A 164 -12.70 14.56 -20.33
N GLU A 165 -12.77 15.88 -20.13
CA GLU A 165 -13.26 16.80 -21.14
C GLU A 165 -12.41 16.74 -22.42
N SER A 166 -11.09 16.85 -22.27
CA SER A 166 -10.15 16.86 -23.40
C SER A 166 -10.12 15.53 -24.15
N MET A 167 -10.15 14.41 -23.41
CA MET A 167 -10.08 13.06 -23.97
C MET A 167 -11.41 12.62 -24.60
N ASN A 168 -12.55 12.97 -24.00
CA ASN A 168 -13.87 12.62 -24.54
C ASN A 168 -14.17 13.36 -25.86
N GLN A 169 -13.66 14.59 -26.03
CA GLN A 169 -13.77 15.31 -27.30
C GLN A 169 -13.18 14.50 -28.45
N GLU A 170 -11.98 13.94 -28.25
CA GLU A 170 -11.28 13.10 -29.22
C GLU A 170 -11.80 11.66 -29.31
N GLY A 171 -12.59 11.19 -28.34
CA GLY A 171 -13.15 9.84 -28.32
C GLY A 171 -12.38 8.82 -27.47
N PHE A 172 -11.55 9.29 -26.55
CA PHE A 172 -10.97 8.47 -25.49
C PHE A 172 -11.77 8.63 -24.21
N ILE A 173 -12.29 7.52 -23.67
CA ILE A 173 -13.04 7.47 -22.43
C ILE A 173 -12.07 7.10 -21.31
N VAL A 174 -11.89 8.00 -20.35
CA VAL A 174 -11.10 7.74 -19.14
C VAL A 174 -11.96 6.96 -18.14
N ARG A 175 -11.41 5.88 -17.57
CA ARG A 175 -12.10 5.04 -16.58
C ARG A 175 -11.52 5.20 -15.19
N GLU A 176 -10.21 5.17 -15.11
CA GLU A 176 -9.48 5.31 -13.86
C GLU A 176 -8.26 6.19 -14.08
N PHE A 177 -7.97 7.03 -13.11
CA PHE A 177 -6.82 7.92 -13.15
C PHE A 177 -6.27 8.06 -11.75
N THR A 178 -5.00 7.70 -11.58
CA THR A 178 -4.31 7.67 -10.29
C THR A 178 -2.94 8.31 -10.43
N THR A 179 -2.58 9.18 -9.48
CA THR A 179 -1.28 9.84 -9.48
C THR A 179 -0.47 9.42 -8.27
N LYS A 180 0.79 9.05 -8.49
CA LYS A 180 1.77 9.07 -7.41
C LYS A 180 2.47 10.42 -7.41
N ILE A 181 2.33 11.18 -6.32
CA ILE A 181 2.97 12.48 -6.13
C ILE A 181 4.13 12.31 -5.13
N ASP A 182 5.35 12.48 -5.62
CA ASP A 182 6.56 12.43 -4.81
C ASP A 182 7.01 13.89 -4.48
N PRO A 183 7.05 14.28 -3.18
CA PRO A 183 7.50 15.61 -2.76
C PRO A 183 8.99 15.83 -3.05
N PRO A 184 9.45 17.10 -3.14
CA PRO A 184 10.89 17.37 -3.19
C PRO A 184 11.58 16.83 -1.94
N ALA A 185 12.84 16.40 -2.10
CA ALA A 185 13.62 15.75 -1.03
C ALA A 185 13.72 16.63 0.23
N SER A 186 13.79 17.95 0.09
CA SER A 186 13.81 18.92 1.19
C SER A 186 12.52 18.89 2.02
N LEU A 187 11.35 18.85 1.37
CA LEU A 187 10.06 18.79 2.04
C LEU A 187 9.86 17.43 2.71
N THR A 188 10.24 16.34 2.05
CA THR A 188 10.22 14.99 2.64
C THR A 188 11.09 14.92 3.89
N ALA A 189 12.29 15.50 3.87
CA ALA A 189 13.16 15.57 5.04
C ALA A 189 12.53 16.38 6.18
N ALA A 190 11.92 17.53 5.89
CA ALA A 190 11.25 18.36 6.89
C ALA A 190 10.02 17.65 7.52
N ILE A 191 9.21 16.97 6.70
CA ILE A 191 8.06 16.18 7.18
C ILE A 191 8.55 15.03 8.05
N ASN A 192 9.58 14.31 7.63
CA ASN A 192 10.15 13.21 8.41
C ASN A 192 10.70 13.70 9.75
N ALA A 193 11.42 14.82 9.78
CA ALA A 193 11.93 15.43 11.00
C ALA A 193 10.80 15.86 11.95
N LYS A 194 9.71 16.44 11.42
CA LYS A 194 8.53 16.80 12.22
C LYS A 194 7.84 15.56 12.78
N ASN A 195 7.66 14.52 11.97
CA ASN A 195 7.04 13.26 12.41
C ASN A 195 7.90 12.57 13.47
N GLU A 196 9.22 12.57 13.30
CA GLU A 196 10.16 12.05 14.29
C GLU A 196 10.08 12.84 15.60
N ALA A 197 10.04 14.18 15.54
CA ALA A 197 9.87 15.03 16.72
C ALA A 197 8.55 14.75 17.46
N VAL A 198 7.43 14.62 16.73
CA VAL A 198 6.12 14.27 17.30
C VAL A 198 6.14 12.87 17.91
N GLN A 199 6.72 11.89 17.22
CA GLN A 199 6.86 10.54 17.76
C GLN A 199 7.75 10.51 19.00
N ASN A 200 8.84 11.28 19.02
CA ASN A 200 9.72 11.38 20.18
C ASN A 200 9.04 12.08 21.35
N ALA A 201 8.26 13.13 21.11
CA ALA A 201 7.44 13.78 22.13
C ALA A 201 6.39 12.81 22.70
N LEU A 202 5.69 12.07 21.85
CA LEU A 202 4.71 11.07 22.27
C LEU A 202 5.36 9.93 23.06
N LYS A 203 6.54 9.46 22.64
CA LYS A 203 7.33 8.48 23.40
C LYS A 203 7.74 9.02 24.76
N ALA A 204 8.17 10.27 24.85
CA ALA A 204 8.52 10.90 26.12
C ALA A 204 7.30 11.02 27.04
N GLU A 205 6.15 11.45 26.52
CA GLU A 205 4.89 11.51 27.28
C GLU A 205 4.45 10.14 27.77
N ASN A 206 4.54 9.11 26.92
CA ASN A 206 4.23 7.74 27.32
C ASN A 206 5.18 7.22 28.41
N LYS A 207 6.48 7.52 28.33
CA LYS A 207 7.45 7.18 29.38
C LYS A 207 7.14 7.87 30.70
N VAL A 208 6.70 9.13 30.70
CA VAL A 208 6.28 9.83 31.92
C VAL A 208 5.05 9.14 32.52
N LYS A 209 4.04 8.82 31.71
CA LYS A 209 2.84 8.10 32.17
C LYS A 209 3.17 6.71 32.72
N GLU A 210 4.10 5.99 32.08
CA GLU A 210 4.59 4.69 32.54
C GLU A 210 5.29 4.81 33.89
N ALA A 211 6.22 5.77 34.04
CA ALA A 211 6.89 6.03 35.31
C ALA A 211 5.91 6.46 36.43
N GLU A 212 4.90 7.26 36.13
CA GLU A 212 3.84 7.63 37.08
C GLU A 212 2.99 6.42 37.49
N ALA A 213 2.67 5.53 36.54
CA ALA A 213 1.94 4.30 36.81
C ALA A 213 2.79 3.34 37.67
N GLU A 214 4.07 3.16 37.34
CA GLU A 214 5.02 2.37 38.14
C GLU A 214 5.16 2.93 39.56
N ALA A 215 5.30 4.25 39.71
CA ALA A 215 5.36 4.88 41.03
C ALA A 215 4.08 4.64 41.85
N LYS A 216 2.90 4.71 41.22
CA LYS A 216 1.62 4.38 41.89
C LYS A 216 1.53 2.90 42.28
N ILE A 217 2.01 2.00 41.42
CA ILE A 217 2.07 0.56 41.73
C ILE A 217 2.98 0.32 42.94
N GLU A 218 4.14 0.97 42.98
CA GLU A 218 5.10 0.82 44.09
C GLU A 218 4.54 1.37 45.40
N ILE A 219 3.88 2.54 45.37
CA ILE A 219 3.18 3.09 46.55
C ILE A 219 2.08 2.14 47.03
N ALA A 220 1.23 1.65 46.12
CA ALA A 220 0.15 0.73 46.47
C ALA A 220 0.69 -0.59 47.06
N LYS A 221 1.82 -1.08 46.54
CA LYS A 221 2.50 -2.27 47.05
C LYS A 221 3.08 -2.02 48.44
N ALA A 222 3.80 -0.92 48.64
CA ALA A 222 4.35 -0.55 49.94
C ALA A 222 3.25 -0.33 51.00
N GLU A 223 2.13 0.29 50.63
CA GLU A 223 0.96 0.42 51.50
C GLU A 223 0.32 -0.95 51.83
N GLY A 224 0.24 -1.83 50.84
CA GLY A 224 -0.25 -3.20 51.02
C GLY A 224 0.62 -3.99 51.99
N GLU A 225 1.94 -3.92 51.83
CA GLU A 225 2.92 -4.55 52.72
C GLU A 225 2.87 -3.96 54.14
N ALA A 226 2.78 -2.64 54.28
CA ALA A 226 2.66 -1.98 55.58
C ALA A 226 1.36 -2.38 56.31
N LYS A 227 0.22 -2.43 55.59
CA LYS A 227 -1.05 -2.92 56.15
C LYS A 227 -0.98 -4.38 56.55
N ALA A 228 -0.39 -5.24 55.72
CA ALA A 228 -0.21 -6.65 56.02
C ALA A 228 0.67 -6.86 57.27
N LEU A 229 1.78 -6.12 57.38
CA LEU A 229 2.66 -6.17 58.55
C LEU A 229 1.95 -5.71 59.82
N LYS A 230 1.15 -4.64 59.74
CA LYS A 230 0.36 -4.15 60.87
C LYS A 230 -0.68 -5.18 61.32
N ILE A 231 -1.45 -5.76 60.40
CA ILE A 231 -2.45 -6.80 60.71
C ILE A 231 -1.77 -8.02 61.35
N LYS A 232 -0.60 -8.43 60.82
CA LYS A 232 0.17 -9.54 61.40
C LYS A 232 0.65 -9.21 62.82
N GLY A 233 1.22 -8.03 63.03
CA GLY A 233 1.66 -7.57 64.35
C GLY A 233 0.51 -7.45 65.35
N ASP A 234 -0.65 -6.92 64.93
CA ASP A 234 -1.85 -6.84 65.76
C ASP A 234 -2.39 -8.23 66.12
N GLY A 235 -2.36 -9.17 65.17
CA GLY A 235 -2.73 -10.57 65.38
C GLY A 235 -1.81 -11.29 66.37
N GLU A 236 -0.49 -11.12 66.23
CA GLU A 236 0.51 -11.65 67.17
C GLU A 236 0.39 -11.02 68.57
N ALA A 237 0.16 -9.71 68.65
CA ALA A 237 -0.04 -9.00 69.91
C ALA A 237 -1.35 -9.41 70.60
N TYR A 238 -2.42 -9.66 69.82
CA TYR A 238 -3.67 -10.22 70.35
C TYR A 238 -3.48 -11.64 70.85
N TYR A 239 -2.84 -12.50 70.05
CA TYR A 239 -2.50 -13.87 70.44
C TYR A 239 -1.70 -13.90 71.74
N ASN A 240 -0.63 -13.09 71.83
CA ASN A 240 0.18 -13.00 73.04
C ASN A 240 -0.63 -12.51 74.25
N ARG A 241 -1.51 -11.51 74.10
CA ARG A 241 -2.37 -11.05 75.21
C ARG A 241 -3.32 -12.13 75.70
N VAL A 242 -3.96 -12.86 74.78
CA VAL A 242 -4.88 -13.96 75.13
C VAL A 242 -4.13 -15.08 75.83
N VAL A 243 -2.97 -15.48 75.29
CA VAL A 243 -2.12 -16.49 75.92
C VAL A 243 -1.65 -16.03 77.29
N SER A 244 -1.08 -14.82 77.44
CA SER A 244 -0.69 -14.24 78.73
C SER A 244 -1.83 -14.14 79.75
N ALA A 245 -3.04 -13.81 79.32
CA ALA A 245 -4.21 -13.79 80.21
C ALA A 245 -4.69 -15.19 80.62
N SER A 246 -4.51 -16.19 79.74
CA SER A 246 -4.84 -17.60 80.03
C SER A 246 -3.76 -18.32 80.85
N LEU A 247 -2.57 -17.74 80.97
CA LEU A 247 -1.45 -18.28 81.74
C LEU A 247 -1.74 -18.11 83.24
N ASN A 248 -2.38 -19.12 83.83
CA ASN A 248 -2.40 -19.33 85.27
C ASN A 248 -1.01 -19.85 85.71
N LYS A 249 -0.44 -19.32 86.80
CA LYS A 249 0.89 -19.71 87.32
C LYS A 249 1.01 -21.23 87.51
N LEU A 250 -0.08 -21.88 87.93
CA LEU A 250 -0.16 -23.33 88.07
C LEU A 250 -0.06 -24.09 86.74
N LEU A 251 -0.61 -23.53 85.65
CA LEU A 251 -0.61 -24.13 84.31
C LEU A 251 0.76 -23.98 83.62
N VAL A 252 1.48 -22.89 83.91
CA VAL A 252 2.88 -22.70 83.48
C VAL A 252 3.79 -23.73 84.12
N GLU A 253 3.64 -23.94 85.42
CA GLU A 253 4.37 -24.97 86.16
C GLU A 253 4.02 -26.37 85.61
N GLN A 254 2.75 -26.63 85.28
CA GLN A 254 2.31 -27.91 84.70
C GLN A 254 2.88 -28.15 83.28
N TYR A 255 2.85 -27.16 82.38
CA TYR A 255 3.46 -27.24 81.05
C TYR A 255 4.99 -27.32 81.11
N ALA A 256 5.62 -26.65 82.08
CA ALA A 256 7.04 -26.75 82.32
C ALA A 256 7.42 -28.17 82.78
N ILE A 257 6.61 -28.80 83.65
CA ILE A 257 6.79 -30.20 84.08
C ILE A 257 6.55 -31.19 82.91
N GLU A 258 5.54 -30.97 82.05
CA GLU A 258 5.26 -31.85 80.89
C GLU A 258 6.32 -31.78 79.78
N LYS A 259 6.88 -30.59 79.50
CA LYS A 259 7.96 -30.42 78.50
C LYS A 259 9.37 -30.66 79.06
N TRP A 260 9.49 -30.92 80.36
CA TRP A 260 10.78 -31.21 80.97
C TRP A 260 11.18 -32.66 80.67
N ASP A 261 12.30 -32.85 79.96
CA ASP A 261 12.91 -34.15 79.61
C ASP A 261 13.50 -34.92 80.83
N GLY A 262 13.05 -34.61 82.06
CA GLY A 262 13.50 -35.27 83.31
C GLY A 262 15.00 -35.13 83.62
N LYS A 263 15.77 -34.36 82.84
CA LYS A 263 17.20 -34.15 83.03
C LYS A 263 17.46 -32.86 83.80
N LEU A 264 18.18 -32.98 84.91
CA LEU A 264 18.67 -31.85 85.68
C LEU A 264 19.79 -31.12 84.91
N PRO A 265 19.82 -29.77 84.90
CA PRO A 265 20.94 -29.01 84.34
C PRO A 265 22.22 -29.39 85.09
N THR A 266 23.18 -29.99 84.39
CA THR A 266 24.44 -30.48 84.98
C THR A 266 25.43 -29.36 85.34
N TYR A 267 25.07 -28.10 85.06
CA TYR A 267 25.82 -26.93 85.51
C TYR A 267 24.85 -25.86 85.98
N ASN A 268 24.80 -25.62 87.29
CA ASN A 268 24.14 -24.44 87.85
C ASN A 268 25.07 -23.79 88.88
N GLY A 269 25.63 -22.64 88.50
CA GLY A 269 26.53 -21.86 89.34
C GLY A 269 25.75 -21.03 90.35
N GLY A 270 25.59 -21.56 91.56
CA GLY A 270 25.51 -20.77 92.79
C GLY A 270 24.35 -19.78 92.95
N GLY A 271 23.15 -20.06 92.43
CA GLY A 271 21.96 -19.25 92.67
C GLY A 271 20.70 -20.11 92.66
N ALA A 272 19.74 -19.79 93.54
CA ALA A 272 18.50 -20.53 93.78
C ALA A 272 17.89 -21.14 92.51
N LEU A 273 17.54 -22.43 92.57
CA LEU A 273 16.82 -23.13 91.51
C LEU A 273 15.50 -22.39 91.27
N PRO A 274 15.26 -21.80 90.09
CA PRO A 274 13.92 -21.33 89.78
C PRO A 274 13.03 -22.58 89.65
N PHE A 275 11.83 -22.52 90.23
CA PHE A 275 10.71 -23.48 90.09
C PHE A 275 10.49 -24.58 91.14
N ILE A 276 11.35 -24.82 92.13
CA ILE A 276 11.01 -25.73 93.25
C ILE A 276 11.51 -25.18 94.58
N ASP A 277 10.58 -24.87 95.50
CA ASP A 277 10.86 -24.62 96.93
C ASP A 277 10.40 -25.86 97.72
N ILE A 278 11.36 -26.63 98.26
CA ILE A 278 11.07 -27.84 99.04
C ILE A 278 11.15 -27.46 100.52
N GLN A 279 10.05 -26.95 101.09
CA GLN A 279 9.89 -26.82 102.55
C GLN A 279 8.97 -27.93 103.09
N LYS A 280 9.57 -29.08 103.41
CA LYS A 280 9.65 -29.69 104.75
C LYS A 280 10.33 -31.05 104.68
#